data_AF-A0AAD1VR97-F1
#
_entry.id   AF-A0AAD1VR97-F1
#
_cell.length_a   1.000
_cell.length_b   1.000
_cell.length_c   1.000
_cell.angle_alpha   90.00
_cell.angle_beta   90.00
_cell.angle_gamma   90.00
#
_symmetry.space_group_name_H-M   'P 1'
#
loop_
_entity.id
_entity.type
_entity.pdbx_description
1 polymer ?
#
loop_
_entity_poly.entity_id
_entity_poly.type
_entity_poly.pdbx_seq_one_letter_code
_entity_poly.pdbx_strand_id
1 'polypeptide(L)'
;MEYMKEPATSSQGNILCCQCGIPIPPNPANMCVACLRTQIDISEGIPKQVSVHFCKQCERYLQPPGTWIQCALESRELLTLCLKKLKASLSKVRLIDAGFVWTEPHSKRLKVKLTIQKEVLNGAILQQVFIVDFTMLSQMCDDCHRVEAKDFWKAVVQVRQKVQHKKTFFYLEQIILKHRLHQNTLRVKEIHDGLDFYYASKQHGQKMVEFLQCTVPCRSKTSQRLISHDIHTNAYNYKSTYSVEIVPICKDNLVCLSPKLAQSLGNLNQICVCARVTSTIHLIDPSTLQIAEVDGNTYWRHPFNSLFHPKQLEEFIVMEIDLIRDRKLGAGAGIRSNKHTLAEVWVQKTSEMNTNQQYHTRTHLGHLLNPGDLVLGCTPSIVNTKW
;
A
#
# COMPACT_ATOMS: atom_id res chain seq x y z
N MET A 1 49.19 14.93 -59.70
CA MET A 1 49.07 13.61 -60.37
C MET A 1 48.56 12.65 -59.32
N GLU A 2 47.32 12.20 -59.46
CA GLU A 2 46.83 10.84 -59.19
C GLU A 2 45.33 10.87 -59.44
N TYR A 3 44.95 10.52 -60.67
CA TYR A 3 43.56 10.36 -61.07
C TYR A 3 43.05 9.04 -60.46
N MET A 4 42.04 9.13 -59.57
CA MET A 4 41.28 7.96 -59.14
C MET A 4 40.56 7.36 -60.34
N LYS A 5 40.90 6.12 -60.69
CA LYS A 5 40.19 5.34 -61.71
C LYS A 5 38.75 5.07 -61.25
N GLU A 6 37.78 5.45 -62.07
CA GLU A 6 36.40 5.01 -61.93
C GLU A 6 36.33 3.48 -61.99
N PRO A 7 35.54 2.82 -61.12
CA PRO A 7 35.39 1.37 -61.16
C PRO A 7 34.67 0.95 -62.44
N ALA A 8 35.21 -0.07 -63.11
CA ALA A 8 34.64 -0.65 -64.32
C ALA A 8 33.18 -1.06 -64.10
N THR A 9 32.27 -0.46 -64.88
CA THR A 9 30.87 -0.87 -64.94
C THR A 9 30.79 -2.28 -65.51
N SER A 10 30.54 -3.27 -64.65
CA SER A 10 30.18 -4.61 -65.07
C SER A 10 28.87 -4.54 -65.86
N SER A 11 28.92 -4.76 -67.18
CA SER A 11 27.73 -4.92 -68.01
C SER A 11 27.03 -6.22 -67.62
N GLN A 12 26.09 -6.16 -66.68
CA GLN A 12 25.24 -7.31 -66.37
C GLN A 12 24.40 -7.63 -67.62
N GLY A 13 24.56 -8.83 -68.16
CA GLY A 13 23.77 -9.28 -69.30
C GLY A 13 22.30 -9.41 -68.89
N ASN A 14 21.39 -8.80 -69.64
CA ASN A 14 19.95 -8.89 -69.37
C ASN A 14 19.39 -10.21 -69.90
N ILE A 15 18.50 -10.85 -69.13
CA ILE A 15 17.70 -12.00 -69.56
C ILE A 15 16.26 -11.54 -69.85
N LEU A 16 15.52 -12.27 -70.68
CA LEU A 16 14.10 -12.01 -70.90
C LEU A 16 13.27 -12.72 -69.83
N CYS A 17 12.27 -12.03 -69.26
CA CYS A 17 11.28 -12.66 -68.38
C CYS A 17 10.54 -13.78 -69.12
N CYS A 18 10.47 -14.97 -68.52
CA CYS A 18 9.87 -16.15 -69.16
C CYS A 18 8.37 -16.03 -69.47
N GLN A 19 7.65 -15.05 -68.89
CA GLN A 19 6.20 -14.91 -69.03
C GLN A 19 5.77 -13.70 -69.87
N CYS A 20 6.49 -12.57 -69.78
CA CYS A 20 6.14 -11.32 -70.48
C CYS A 20 7.21 -10.80 -71.45
N GLY A 21 8.38 -11.43 -71.53
CA GLY A 21 9.43 -11.06 -72.47
C GLY A 21 10.15 -9.73 -72.19
N ILE A 22 9.92 -9.08 -71.03
CA ILE A 22 10.60 -7.84 -70.66
C ILE A 22 12.07 -8.16 -70.28
N PRO A 23 13.07 -7.36 -70.73
CA PRO A 23 14.46 -7.52 -70.33
C PRO A 23 14.66 -7.16 -68.85
N ILE A 24 15.22 -8.10 -68.08
CA ILE A 24 15.48 -7.98 -66.65
C ILE A 24 16.94 -8.37 -66.32
N PRO A 25 17.52 -7.85 -65.23
CA PRO A 25 18.76 -8.40 -64.71
C PRO A 25 18.54 -9.86 -64.26
N PRO A 26 19.56 -10.73 -64.39
CA PRO A 26 19.43 -12.15 -64.09
C PRO A 26 19.09 -12.35 -62.62
N ASN A 27 17.95 -13.01 -62.38
CA ASN A 27 17.47 -13.33 -61.05
C ASN A 27 17.16 -14.83 -60.95
N PRO A 28 17.23 -15.45 -59.75
CA PRO A 28 17.07 -16.89 -59.61
C PRO A 28 15.67 -17.43 -60.01
N ALA A 29 14.69 -16.53 -60.16
CA ALA A 29 13.34 -16.86 -60.60
C ALA A 29 13.12 -16.72 -62.13
N ASN A 30 14.06 -16.15 -62.89
CA ASN A 30 13.93 -15.82 -64.32
C ASN A 30 12.62 -15.07 -64.70
N MET A 31 12.03 -14.37 -63.73
CA MET A 31 10.75 -13.67 -63.86
C MET A 31 10.89 -12.21 -63.43
N CYS A 32 10.20 -11.29 -64.11
CA CYS A 32 10.18 -9.89 -63.68
C CYS A 32 9.37 -9.73 -62.38
N VAL A 33 9.64 -8.65 -61.65
CA VAL A 33 8.97 -8.36 -60.36
C VAL A 33 7.44 -8.27 -60.50
N ALA A 34 6.95 -7.79 -61.65
CA ALA A 34 5.51 -7.70 -61.92
C ALA A 34 4.87 -9.09 -62.05
N CYS A 35 5.45 -9.99 -62.86
CA CYS A 35 4.97 -11.37 -63.01
C CYS A 35 5.07 -12.17 -61.70
N LEU A 36 6.16 -12.00 -60.94
CA LEU A 36 6.34 -12.57 -59.61
C LEU A 36 5.22 -12.15 -58.63
N ARG A 37 4.87 -10.86 -58.59
CA ARG A 37 3.81 -10.34 -57.72
C ARG A 37 2.41 -10.81 -58.11
N THR A 38 2.17 -11.09 -59.40
CA THR A 38 0.87 -11.59 -59.86
C THR A 38 0.67 -13.07 -59.55
N GLN A 39 1.74 -13.86 -59.49
CA GLN A 39 1.64 -15.31 -59.23
C GLN A 39 1.75 -15.67 -57.75
N ILE A 40 2.45 -14.87 -56.94
CA ILE A 40 2.81 -15.23 -55.58
C ILE A 40 2.44 -14.09 -54.63
N ASP A 41 1.38 -14.30 -53.84
CA ASP A 41 0.98 -13.40 -52.75
C ASP A 41 1.63 -13.87 -51.44
N ILE A 42 2.53 -13.05 -50.90
CA ILE A 42 3.23 -13.35 -49.65
C ILE A 42 2.29 -13.17 -48.44
N SER A 43 1.22 -12.39 -48.61
CA SER A 43 0.28 -12.06 -47.53
C SER A 43 -0.73 -13.18 -47.24
N GLU A 44 -0.72 -14.27 -48.01
CA GLU A 44 -1.58 -15.44 -47.80
C GLU A 44 -1.35 -16.05 -46.40
N GLY A 45 -2.39 -16.04 -45.58
CA GLY A 45 -2.37 -16.53 -44.20
C GLY A 45 -2.25 -15.44 -43.11
N ILE A 46 -2.09 -14.17 -43.49
CA ILE A 46 -2.16 -13.04 -42.56
C ILE A 46 -3.58 -12.47 -42.57
N PRO A 47 -4.29 -12.42 -41.42
CA PRO A 47 -5.60 -11.81 -41.37
C PRO A 47 -5.51 -10.30 -41.65
N LYS A 48 -6.27 -9.84 -42.67
CA LYS A 48 -6.36 -8.41 -43.01
C LYS A 48 -7.22 -7.62 -42.02
N GLN A 49 -8.03 -8.30 -41.22
CA GLN A 49 -8.87 -7.72 -40.17
C GLN A 49 -8.62 -8.42 -38.84
N VAL A 50 -8.34 -7.64 -37.79
CA VAL A 50 -8.08 -8.14 -36.42
C VAL A 50 -8.81 -7.28 -35.40
N SER A 51 -9.34 -7.87 -34.34
CA SER A 51 -9.99 -7.11 -33.27
C SER A 51 -9.03 -6.80 -32.10
N VAL A 52 -9.16 -5.60 -31.55
CA VAL A 52 -8.48 -5.15 -30.32
C VAL A 52 -9.53 -4.69 -29.33
N HIS A 53 -9.43 -5.12 -28.08
CA HIS A 53 -10.35 -4.69 -27.04
C HIS A 53 -9.83 -3.43 -26.34
N PHE A 54 -10.72 -2.46 -26.17
CA PHE A 54 -10.43 -1.14 -25.60
C PHE A 54 -11.46 -0.80 -24.52
N CYS A 55 -10.96 -0.34 -23.36
CA CYS A 55 -11.81 0.11 -22.27
C CYS A 55 -12.03 1.63 -22.35
N LYS A 56 -13.28 2.05 -22.55
CA LYS A 56 -13.65 3.47 -22.68
C LYS A 56 -13.38 4.32 -21.43
N GLN A 57 -13.41 3.72 -20.24
CA GLN A 57 -13.31 4.48 -18.98
C GLN A 57 -11.87 4.74 -18.53
N CYS A 58 -10.96 3.81 -18.81
CA CYS A 58 -9.55 3.94 -18.41
C CYS A 58 -8.59 4.09 -19.59
N GLU A 59 -9.12 4.11 -20.83
CA GLU A 59 -8.36 4.21 -22.07
C GLU A 59 -7.26 3.14 -22.22
N ARG A 60 -7.48 1.97 -21.62
CA ARG A 60 -6.55 0.84 -21.68
C ARG A 60 -6.92 -0.14 -22.79
N TYR A 61 -5.90 -0.73 -23.38
CA TYR A 61 -6.01 -1.81 -24.35
C TYR A 61 -5.72 -3.16 -23.69
N LEU A 62 -6.49 -4.19 -24.08
CA LEU A 62 -6.28 -5.56 -23.61
C LEU A 62 -5.15 -6.21 -24.40
N GLN A 63 -4.05 -6.51 -23.72
CA GLN A 63 -3.05 -7.46 -24.20
C GLN A 63 -3.40 -8.86 -23.69
N PRO A 64 -3.76 -9.82 -24.56
CA PRO A 64 -3.97 -11.21 -24.16
C PRO A 64 -2.71 -11.76 -23.48
N PRO A 65 -2.83 -12.55 -22.40
CA PRO A 65 -4.03 -13.25 -21.94
C PRO A 65 -4.96 -12.50 -20.97
N GLY A 66 -4.62 -11.29 -20.49
CA GLY A 66 -5.48 -10.59 -19.52
C GLY A 66 -4.95 -9.25 -18.97
N THR A 67 -3.81 -8.78 -19.46
CA THR A 67 -3.18 -7.54 -18.95
C THR A 67 -3.73 -6.34 -19.70
N TRP A 68 -4.17 -5.32 -18.97
CA TRP A 68 -4.62 -4.04 -19.53
C TRP A 68 -3.49 -3.02 -19.48
N ILE A 69 -3.14 -2.44 -20.62
CA ILE A 69 -2.05 -1.48 -20.75
C ILE A 69 -2.61 -0.16 -21.26
N GLN A 70 -2.20 0.94 -20.64
CA GLN A 70 -2.52 2.26 -21.14
C GLN A 70 -1.58 2.58 -22.30
N CYS A 71 -2.12 2.84 -23.48
CA CYS A 71 -1.36 3.21 -24.67
C CYS A 71 -2.01 4.43 -25.30
N ALA A 72 -1.23 5.42 -25.72
CA ALA A 72 -1.77 6.50 -26.54
C ALA A 72 -2.08 6.02 -27.97
N LEU A 73 -3.01 6.68 -28.66
CA LEU A 73 -3.23 6.47 -30.10
C LEU A 73 -1.92 6.74 -30.87
N GLU A 74 -1.67 5.93 -31.90
CA GLU A 74 -0.46 6.01 -32.74
C GLU A 74 0.88 5.88 -31.97
N SER A 75 0.86 5.33 -30.76
CA SER A 75 2.08 5.10 -29.97
C SER A 75 2.84 3.82 -30.36
N ARG A 76 4.14 3.80 -30.06
CA ARG A 76 4.99 2.61 -30.21
C ARG A 76 4.48 1.40 -29.42
N GLU A 77 3.88 1.65 -28.26
CA GLU A 77 3.34 0.62 -27.37
C GLU A 77 2.11 -0.06 -28.00
N LEU A 78 1.21 0.73 -28.59
CA LEU A 78 0.06 0.22 -29.33
C LEU A 78 0.49 -0.59 -30.56
N LEU A 79 1.50 -0.11 -31.30
CA LEU A 79 2.07 -0.85 -32.43
C LEU A 79 2.62 -2.21 -31.99
N THR A 80 3.32 -2.24 -30.85
CA THR A 80 3.84 -3.49 -30.27
C THR A 80 2.71 -4.46 -29.92
N LEU A 81 1.59 -3.97 -29.39
CA LEU A 81 0.41 -4.79 -29.09
C LEU A 81 -0.22 -5.37 -30.36
N CYS A 82 -0.38 -4.55 -31.40
CA CYS A 82 -0.86 -4.97 -32.72
C CYS A 82 0.04 -6.04 -33.35
N LEU A 83 1.36 -5.86 -33.30
CA LEU A 83 2.32 -6.84 -33.82
C LEU A 83 2.31 -8.14 -33.00
N LYS A 84 2.18 -8.07 -31.67
CA LYS A 84 2.05 -9.27 -30.81
C LYS A 84 0.82 -10.11 -31.17
N LYS A 85 -0.31 -9.48 -31.49
CA LYS A 85 -1.53 -10.16 -31.95
C LYS A 85 -1.31 -10.89 -33.28
N LEU A 86 -0.48 -10.32 -34.16
CA LEU A 86 -0.13 -10.91 -35.46
C LEU A 86 1.08 -11.86 -35.40
N LYS A 87 1.72 -12.04 -34.25
CA LYS A 87 2.98 -12.81 -34.10
C LYS A 87 2.88 -14.23 -34.64
N ALA A 88 1.76 -14.90 -34.43
CA ALA A 88 1.54 -16.26 -34.94
C ALA A 88 1.58 -16.30 -36.48
N SER A 89 0.89 -15.37 -37.14
CA SER A 89 0.81 -15.25 -38.59
C SER A 89 2.10 -14.73 -39.23
N LEU A 90 2.82 -13.84 -38.53
CA LEU A 90 4.08 -13.25 -38.99
C LEU A 90 5.30 -14.15 -38.75
N SER A 91 5.15 -15.33 -38.13
CA SER A 91 6.29 -16.23 -37.86
C SER A 91 7.00 -16.75 -39.12
N LYS A 92 6.27 -16.85 -40.24
CA LYS A 92 6.78 -17.36 -41.53
C LYS A 92 7.41 -16.29 -42.42
N VAL A 93 7.33 -15.02 -42.02
CA VAL A 93 7.68 -13.88 -42.87
C VAL A 93 8.47 -12.86 -42.07
N ARG A 94 9.53 -12.30 -42.66
CA ARG A 94 10.34 -11.29 -41.98
C ARG A 94 9.65 -9.93 -42.08
N LEU A 95 9.37 -9.30 -40.94
CA LEU A 95 8.87 -7.93 -40.88
C LEU A 95 10.04 -6.95 -41.06
N ILE A 96 9.93 -6.01 -41.99
CA ILE A 96 10.93 -4.94 -42.21
C ILE A 96 10.52 -3.69 -41.45
N ASP A 97 9.33 -3.18 -41.75
CA ASP A 97 8.81 -1.92 -41.25
C ASP A 97 7.29 -2.03 -41.00
N ALA A 98 6.85 -1.31 -39.98
CA ALA A 98 5.47 -1.23 -39.55
C ALA A 98 5.16 0.21 -39.14
N GLY A 99 4.08 0.79 -39.68
CA GLY A 99 3.67 2.15 -39.37
C GLY A 99 2.16 2.28 -39.33
N PHE A 100 1.66 3.24 -38.55
CA PHE A 100 0.25 3.60 -38.59
C PHE A 100 -0.06 4.41 -39.85
N VAL A 101 -1.23 4.16 -40.41
CA VAL A 101 -1.85 5.03 -41.41
C VAL A 101 -2.92 5.81 -40.67
N TRP A 102 -2.87 7.13 -40.77
CA TRP A 102 -3.84 8.00 -40.11
C TRP A 102 -5.26 7.57 -40.47
N THR A 103 -6.07 7.39 -39.43
CA THR A 103 -7.50 7.13 -39.53
C THR A 103 -8.25 8.13 -38.67
N GLU A 104 -9.49 8.41 -39.05
CA GLU A 104 -10.32 9.33 -38.28
C GLU A 104 -10.58 8.78 -36.86
N PRO A 105 -10.42 9.58 -35.80
CA PRO A 105 -10.53 9.11 -34.40
C PRO A 105 -11.85 8.39 -34.07
N HIS A 106 -12.95 8.80 -34.68
CA HIS A 106 -14.29 8.25 -34.44
C HIS A 106 -14.56 6.94 -35.19
N SER A 107 -13.71 6.59 -36.15
CA SER A 107 -13.90 5.40 -37.00
C SER A 107 -13.81 4.08 -36.24
N LYS A 108 -13.27 4.09 -35.00
CA LYS A 108 -12.96 2.90 -34.19
C LYS A 108 -12.13 1.85 -34.95
N ARG A 109 -11.32 2.32 -35.90
CA ARG A 109 -10.46 1.49 -36.73
C ARG A 109 -9.05 2.05 -36.71
N LEU A 110 -8.07 1.19 -36.52
CA LEU A 110 -6.65 1.51 -36.62
C LEU A 110 -6.12 0.82 -37.87
N LYS A 111 -5.47 1.57 -38.75
CA LYS A 111 -4.83 1.01 -39.95
C LYS A 111 -3.34 0.92 -39.72
N VAL A 112 -2.79 -0.27 -39.88
CA VAL A 112 -1.34 -0.51 -39.78
C VAL A 112 -0.83 -0.96 -41.13
N LYS A 113 0.07 -0.18 -41.72
CA LYS A 113 0.82 -0.54 -42.91
C LYS A 113 1.98 -1.43 -42.47
N LEU A 114 2.02 -2.65 -43.01
CA LEU A 114 3.09 -3.61 -42.78
C LEU A 114 3.88 -3.81 -44.07
N THR A 115 5.20 -3.83 -43.94
CA THR A 115 6.11 -4.24 -45.01
C THR A 115 6.76 -5.56 -44.63
N ILE A 116 6.49 -6.57 -45.43
CA ILE A 116 6.91 -7.95 -45.18
C ILE A 116 7.84 -8.43 -46.28
N GLN A 117 8.75 -9.32 -45.90
CA GLN A 117 9.78 -9.89 -46.77
C GLN A 117 9.79 -11.42 -46.60
N LYS A 118 9.66 -12.14 -47.71
CA LYS A 118 9.74 -13.60 -47.73
C LYS A 118 10.65 -14.03 -48.86
N GLU A 119 11.36 -15.13 -48.63
CA GLU A 119 12.09 -15.83 -49.68
C GLU A 119 11.09 -16.67 -50.49
N VAL A 120 11.18 -16.50 -51.80
CA VAL A 120 10.36 -17.14 -52.82
C VAL A 120 11.29 -17.92 -53.75
N LEU A 121 10.75 -18.79 -54.61
CA LEU A 121 11.40 -19.61 -55.66
C LEU A 121 12.92 -19.38 -55.78
N ASN A 122 13.71 -20.35 -55.29
CA ASN A 122 15.16 -20.41 -55.41
C ASN A 122 15.92 -19.20 -54.82
N GLY A 123 15.45 -18.63 -53.70
CA GLY A 123 16.17 -17.58 -52.96
C GLY A 123 15.89 -16.17 -53.45
N ALA A 124 14.90 -15.98 -54.33
CA ALA A 124 14.43 -14.65 -54.71
C ALA A 124 13.69 -14.00 -53.53
N ILE A 125 14.16 -12.84 -53.06
CA ILE A 125 13.51 -12.13 -51.96
C ILE A 125 12.44 -11.18 -52.51
N LEU A 126 11.19 -11.36 -52.09
CA LEU A 126 10.08 -10.49 -52.48
C LEU A 126 9.62 -9.69 -51.26
N GLN A 127 9.48 -8.37 -51.46
CA GLN A 127 8.92 -7.44 -50.48
C GLN A 127 7.52 -7.01 -50.91
N GLN A 128 6.57 -7.10 -49.99
CA GLN A 128 5.18 -6.73 -50.21
C GLN A 128 4.70 -5.81 -49.09
N VAL A 129 3.87 -4.85 -49.48
CA VAL A 129 3.27 -3.87 -48.57
C VAL A 129 1.77 -4.08 -48.57
N PHE A 130 1.17 -4.21 -47.39
CA PHE A 130 -0.27 -4.31 -47.23
C PHE A 130 -0.72 -3.61 -45.95
N ILE A 131 -2.02 -3.33 -45.86
CA ILE A 131 -2.62 -2.65 -44.72
C ILE A 131 -3.46 -3.69 -43.96
N VAL A 132 -3.29 -3.72 -42.64
CA VAL A 132 -4.13 -4.48 -41.72
C VAL A 132 -5.06 -3.52 -41.00
N ASP A 133 -6.36 -3.82 -41.06
CA ASP A 133 -7.40 -3.09 -40.36
C ASP A 133 -7.63 -3.70 -38.98
N PHE A 134 -7.34 -2.95 -37.93
CA PHE A 134 -7.64 -3.32 -36.56
C PHE A 134 -8.95 -2.67 -36.11
N THR A 135 -9.98 -3.47 -35.84
CA THR A 135 -11.27 -3.00 -35.31
C THR A 135 -11.23 -2.90 -33.79
N MET A 136 -11.54 -1.72 -33.25
CA MET A 136 -11.58 -1.49 -31.80
C MET A 136 -12.95 -1.89 -31.25
N LEU A 137 -12.97 -2.98 -30.46
CA LEU A 137 -14.13 -3.45 -29.73
C LEU A 137 -14.13 -2.86 -28.31
N SER A 138 -15.25 -2.26 -27.92
CA SER A 138 -15.42 -1.74 -26.57
C SER A 138 -15.61 -2.90 -25.59
N GLN A 139 -14.70 -3.04 -24.62
CA GLN A 139 -14.83 -3.98 -23.52
C GLN A 139 -14.38 -3.31 -22.23
N MET A 140 -15.15 -3.47 -21.15
CA MET A 140 -14.75 -2.94 -19.86
C MET A 140 -13.62 -3.76 -19.26
N CYS A 141 -12.62 -3.11 -18.69
CA CYS A 141 -11.60 -3.81 -17.90
C CYS A 141 -12.18 -4.20 -16.54
N ASP A 142 -11.58 -5.21 -15.90
CA ASP A 142 -12.06 -5.73 -14.62
C ASP A 142 -12.08 -4.66 -13.51
N ASP A 143 -11.13 -3.72 -13.55
CA ASP A 143 -11.06 -2.62 -12.58
C ASP A 143 -12.23 -1.65 -12.76
N CYS A 144 -12.52 -1.22 -13.98
CA CYS A 144 -13.65 -0.36 -14.32
C CYS A 144 -14.99 -1.05 -14.04
N HIS A 145 -15.09 -2.33 -14.38
CA HIS A 145 -16.28 -3.13 -14.07
C HIS A 145 -16.55 -3.22 -12.56
N ARG A 146 -15.50 -3.32 -11.72
CA ARG A 146 -15.67 -3.29 -10.25
C ARG A 146 -16.16 -1.94 -9.73
N VAL A 147 -15.66 -0.84 -10.30
CA VAL A 147 -16.10 0.52 -9.93
C VAL A 147 -17.58 0.70 -10.24
N GLU A 148 -18.03 0.28 -11.43
CA GLU A 148 -19.46 0.32 -11.80
C GLU A 148 -20.33 -0.62 -10.97
N ALA A 149 -19.83 -1.82 -10.64
CA ALA A 149 -20.52 -2.79 -9.80
C ALA A 149 -20.65 -2.35 -8.32
N LYS A 150 -20.15 -1.15 -7.96
CA LYS A 150 -20.08 -0.65 -6.58
C LYS A 150 -19.34 -1.58 -5.62
N ASP A 151 -18.52 -2.49 -6.16
CA ASP A 151 -17.75 -3.45 -5.37
C ASP A 151 -16.38 -2.85 -5.03
N PHE A 152 -16.43 -1.78 -4.23
CA PHE A 152 -15.31 -0.86 -4.07
C PHE A 152 -14.13 -1.46 -3.32
N TRP A 153 -14.31 -2.49 -2.48
CA TRP A 153 -13.25 -2.97 -1.58
C TRP A 153 -13.34 -4.47 -1.33
N LYS A 154 -12.17 -5.11 -1.13
CA LYS A 154 -12.07 -6.53 -0.75
C LYS A 154 -11.69 -6.73 0.71
N ALA A 155 -10.95 -5.77 1.28
CA ALA A 155 -10.58 -5.81 2.69
C ALA A 155 -10.91 -4.48 3.37
N VAL A 156 -11.39 -4.57 4.62
CA VAL A 156 -11.58 -3.41 5.50
C VAL A 156 -10.86 -3.65 6.82
N VAL A 157 -10.11 -2.65 7.28
CA VAL A 157 -9.44 -2.66 8.59
C VAL A 157 -10.14 -1.63 9.47
N GLN A 158 -10.82 -2.11 10.51
CA GLN A 158 -11.60 -1.31 11.44
C GLN A 158 -10.80 -1.13 12.71
N VAL A 159 -10.22 0.06 12.90
CA VAL A 159 -9.42 0.39 14.07
C VAL A 159 -10.32 1.10 15.07
N ARG A 160 -10.40 0.58 16.30
CA ARG A 160 -11.23 1.15 17.37
C ARG A 160 -10.44 1.28 18.65
N GLN A 161 -10.70 2.37 19.38
CA GLN A 161 -10.15 2.59 20.71
C GLN A 161 -11.26 3.10 21.62
N LYS A 162 -11.65 2.29 22.62
CA LYS A 162 -12.72 2.61 23.58
C LYS A 162 -12.21 3.51 24.70
N VAL A 163 -11.90 4.77 24.38
CA VAL A 163 -11.42 5.78 25.35
C VAL A 163 -12.09 7.11 25.04
N GLN A 164 -12.37 7.89 26.08
CA GLN A 164 -12.93 9.24 25.93
C GLN A 164 -11.94 10.19 25.25
N HIS A 165 -10.64 10.05 25.55
CA HIS A 165 -9.55 10.82 24.95
C HIS A 165 -8.67 9.97 24.04
N LYS A 166 -8.55 10.36 22.76
CA LYS A 166 -7.92 9.57 21.69
C LYS A 166 -6.43 9.91 21.47
N LYS A 167 -5.65 10.07 22.55
CA LYS A 167 -4.22 10.48 22.52
C LYS A 167 -3.36 9.56 21.65
N THR A 168 -3.46 8.26 21.89
CA THR A 168 -2.72 7.23 21.13
C THR A 168 -3.21 7.09 19.70
N PHE A 169 -4.50 7.38 19.44
CA PHE A 169 -5.07 7.35 18.11
C PHE A 169 -4.50 8.47 17.22
N PHE A 170 -4.43 9.71 17.73
CA PHE A 170 -3.80 10.82 17.01
C PHE A 170 -2.31 10.56 16.77
N TYR A 171 -1.61 9.98 17.75
CA TYR A 171 -0.22 9.58 17.57
C TYR A 171 -0.05 8.53 16.45
N LEU A 172 -0.95 7.54 16.41
CA LEU A 172 -0.97 6.50 15.38
C LEU A 172 -1.24 7.07 13.99
N GLU A 173 -2.13 8.06 13.85
CA GLU A 173 -2.36 8.76 12.59
C GLU A 173 -1.09 9.45 12.08
N GLN A 174 -0.36 10.16 12.96
CA GLN A 174 0.91 10.80 12.60
C GLN A 174 1.95 9.78 12.15
N ILE A 175 2.02 8.61 12.82
CA ILE A 175 2.91 7.52 12.42
C ILE A 175 2.51 6.97 11.04
N ILE A 176 1.22 6.76 10.77
CA ILE A 176 0.73 6.25 9.48
C ILE A 176 1.10 7.21 8.34
N LEU A 177 1.01 8.51 8.58
CA LEU A 177 1.44 9.54 7.62
C LEU A 177 2.95 9.50 7.41
N LYS A 178 3.73 9.42 8.50
CA LYS A 178 5.20 9.34 8.47
C LYS A 178 5.71 8.15 7.67
N HIS A 179 5.07 6.98 7.80
CA HIS A 179 5.44 5.76 7.08
C HIS A 179 4.71 5.57 5.74
N ARG A 180 3.89 6.54 5.32
CA ARG A 180 3.14 6.54 4.03
C ARG A 180 2.28 5.29 3.79
N LEU A 181 1.76 4.66 4.84
CA LEU A 181 0.95 3.43 4.73
C LEU A 181 -0.43 3.66 4.10
N HIS A 182 -0.93 4.90 4.14
CA HIS A 182 -2.22 5.29 3.59
C HIS A 182 -2.25 5.30 2.05
N GLN A 183 -1.10 5.23 1.35
CA GLN A 183 -1.06 5.29 -0.12
C GLN A 183 -1.84 4.18 -0.82
N ASN A 184 -1.91 2.99 -0.20
CA ASN A 184 -2.60 1.83 -0.77
C ASN A 184 -4.09 1.76 -0.34
N THR A 185 -4.56 2.74 0.43
CA THR A 185 -5.96 2.80 0.86
C THR A 185 -6.81 3.41 -0.24
N LEU A 186 -7.99 2.85 -0.47
CA LEU A 186 -8.97 3.41 -1.41
C LEU A 186 -9.76 4.54 -0.76
N ARG A 187 -10.13 4.33 0.49
CA ARG A 187 -10.95 5.26 1.27
C ARG A 187 -10.63 5.08 2.74
N VAL A 188 -10.63 6.20 3.45
CA VAL A 188 -10.64 6.25 4.91
C VAL A 188 -11.98 6.85 5.33
N LYS A 189 -12.68 6.20 6.24
CA LYS A 189 -13.95 6.70 6.79
C LYS A 189 -13.87 6.71 8.30
N GLU A 190 -14.21 7.85 8.90
CA GLU A 190 -14.40 7.93 10.34
C GLU A 190 -15.75 7.34 10.73
N ILE A 191 -15.72 6.37 11.64
CA ILE A 191 -16.90 5.68 12.15
C ILE A 191 -16.66 5.44 13.63
N HIS A 192 -17.60 5.88 14.46
CA HIS A 192 -17.72 5.64 15.92
C HIS A 192 -16.44 5.13 16.61
N ASP A 193 -15.80 6.00 17.40
CA ASP A 193 -14.61 5.67 18.20
C ASP A 193 -13.41 5.11 17.41
N GLY A 194 -13.34 5.39 16.10
CA GLY A 194 -12.13 5.14 15.30
C GLY A 194 -12.29 5.34 13.79
N LEU A 195 -11.49 4.61 13.03
CA LEU A 195 -11.36 4.75 11.57
C LEU A 195 -11.49 3.39 10.87
N ASP A 196 -12.10 3.40 9.69
CA ASP A 196 -12.17 2.28 8.77
C ASP A 196 -11.31 2.56 7.52
N PHE A 197 -10.32 1.71 7.29
CA PHE A 197 -9.46 1.74 6.12
C PHE A 197 -9.91 0.69 5.10
N TYR A 198 -10.28 1.13 3.90
CA TYR A 198 -10.72 0.26 2.82
C TYR A 198 -9.58 -0.03 1.85
N TYR A 199 -9.41 -1.30 1.49
CA TYR A 199 -8.34 -1.79 0.61
C TYR A 199 -8.90 -2.62 -0.56
N ALA A 200 -8.29 -2.45 -1.74
CA ALA A 200 -8.59 -3.23 -2.94
C ALA A 200 -8.10 -4.69 -2.84
N SER A 201 -6.99 -4.91 -2.14
CA SER A 201 -6.37 -6.23 -1.95
C SER A 201 -6.35 -6.61 -0.47
N LYS A 202 -6.60 -7.90 -0.22
CA LYS A 202 -6.49 -8.50 1.13
C LYS A 202 -5.09 -8.37 1.71
N GLN A 203 -4.06 -8.49 0.88
CA GLN A 203 -2.66 -8.43 1.31
C GLN A 203 -2.30 -7.06 1.88
N HIS A 204 -2.80 -5.96 1.29
CA HIS A 204 -2.57 -4.61 1.83
C HIS A 204 -3.27 -4.42 3.19
N GLY A 205 -4.48 -4.94 3.34
CA GLY A 205 -5.17 -4.93 4.63
C GLY A 205 -4.42 -5.71 5.71
N GLN A 206 -3.87 -6.88 5.38
CA GLN A 206 -3.07 -7.67 6.31
C GLN A 206 -1.78 -6.96 6.73
N LYS A 207 -1.04 -6.37 5.78
CA LYS A 207 0.16 -5.56 6.08
C LYS A 207 -0.14 -4.39 7.03
N MET A 208 -1.30 -3.75 6.88
CA MET A 208 -1.74 -2.70 7.79
C MET A 208 -1.98 -3.24 9.20
N VAL A 209 -2.61 -4.41 9.35
CA VAL A 209 -2.84 -5.04 10.66
C VAL A 209 -1.52 -5.42 11.33
N GLU A 210 -0.59 -6.01 10.59
CA GLU A 210 0.75 -6.36 11.08
C GLU A 210 1.51 -5.10 11.55
N PHE A 211 1.44 -4.01 10.77
CA PHE A 211 2.01 -2.73 11.17
C PHE A 211 1.41 -2.19 12.48
N LEU A 212 0.09 -2.28 12.64
CA LEU A 212 -0.60 -1.85 13.86
C LEU A 212 -0.15 -2.67 15.07
N GLN A 213 -0.01 -3.99 14.91
CA GLN A 213 0.48 -4.88 15.97
C GLN A 213 1.92 -4.57 16.39
N CYS A 214 2.76 -4.11 15.46
CA CYS A 214 4.14 -3.70 15.76
C CYS A 214 4.24 -2.33 16.43
N THR A 215 3.25 -1.45 16.24
CA THR A 215 3.32 -0.04 16.69
C THR A 215 2.55 0.23 17.96
N VAL A 216 1.40 -0.42 18.16
CA VAL A 216 0.49 -0.21 19.30
C VAL A 216 0.00 -1.54 19.88
N PRO A 217 -0.22 -1.64 21.20
CA PRO A 217 -0.82 -2.82 21.80
C PRO A 217 -2.27 -2.93 21.32
N CYS A 218 -2.56 -3.96 20.53
CA CYS A 218 -3.88 -4.18 19.99
C CYS A 218 -4.20 -5.67 19.93
N ARG A 219 -5.49 -6.00 19.84
CA ARG A 219 -5.95 -7.32 19.41
C ARG A 219 -6.62 -7.21 18.06
N SER A 220 -6.40 -8.21 17.21
CA SER A 220 -7.03 -8.28 15.90
C SER A 220 -7.91 -9.52 15.80
N LYS A 221 -9.11 -9.38 15.24
CA LYS A 221 -9.98 -10.49 14.82
C LYS A 221 -10.26 -10.37 13.34
N THR A 222 -10.16 -11.49 12.62
CA THR A 222 -10.42 -11.55 11.18
C THR A 222 -11.73 -12.29 10.94
N SER A 223 -12.59 -11.73 10.10
CA SER A 223 -13.78 -12.41 9.58
C SER A 223 -13.83 -12.31 8.06
N GLN A 224 -14.50 -13.27 7.42
CA GLN A 224 -14.65 -13.30 5.97
C GLN A 224 -16.12 -13.53 5.63
N ARG A 225 -16.61 -12.78 4.64
CA ARG A 225 -17.93 -12.93 4.06
C ARG A 225 -17.78 -13.36 2.61
N LEU A 226 -18.37 -14.50 2.25
CA LEU A 226 -18.45 -14.93 0.86
C LEU A 226 -19.39 -14.00 0.09
N ILE A 227 -18.94 -13.52 -1.06
CA ILE A 227 -19.76 -12.71 -1.98
C ILE A 227 -20.26 -13.59 -3.12
N SER A 228 -19.33 -14.31 -3.77
CA SER A 228 -19.64 -15.16 -4.90
C SER A 228 -18.67 -16.34 -4.96
N HIS A 229 -19.11 -17.42 -5.60
CA HIS A 229 -18.33 -18.60 -5.91
C HIS A 229 -18.51 -18.90 -7.39
N ASP A 230 -17.39 -19.04 -8.10
CA ASP A 230 -17.39 -19.49 -9.48
C ASP A 230 -17.17 -21.00 -9.51
N ILE A 231 -18.21 -21.74 -9.90
CA ILE A 231 -18.20 -23.21 -9.98
C ILE A 231 -17.26 -23.75 -11.06
N HIS A 232 -16.96 -22.98 -12.11
CA HIS A 232 -16.13 -23.46 -13.23
C HIS A 232 -14.64 -23.38 -12.89
N THR A 233 -14.23 -22.34 -12.17
CA THR A 233 -12.85 -22.12 -11.74
C THR A 233 -12.59 -22.52 -10.30
N ASN A 234 -13.64 -22.92 -9.56
CA ASN A 234 -13.65 -23.14 -8.12
C ASN A 234 -13.03 -21.97 -7.34
N ALA A 235 -13.22 -20.75 -7.85
CA ALA A 235 -12.69 -19.53 -7.26
C ALA A 235 -13.74 -18.89 -6.35
N TYR A 236 -13.32 -18.47 -5.16
CA TYR A 236 -14.20 -17.86 -4.16
C TYR A 236 -13.83 -16.38 -4.00
N ASN A 237 -14.84 -15.51 -4.08
CA ASN A 237 -14.68 -14.09 -3.83
C ASN A 237 -15.14 -13.76 -2.41
N TYR A 238 -14.19 -13.48 -1.52
CA TYR A 238 -14.45 -13.12 -0.12
C TYR A 238 -14.16 -11.64 0.14
N LYS A 239 -15.04 -11.01 0.92
CA LYS A 239 -14.74 -9.76 1.62
C LYS A 239 -14.16 -10.08 2.99
N SER A 240 -12.97 -9.57 3.26
CA SER A 240 -12.27 -9.75 4.54
C SER A 240 -12.45 -8.52 5.42
N THR A 241 -12.85 -8.72 6.67
CA THR A 241 -12.97 -7.67 7.69
C THR A 241 -11.97 -7.95 8.79
N TYR A 242 -11.14 -6.97 9.11
CA TYR A 242 -10.17 -7.01 10.19
C TYR A 242 -10.63 -6.03 11.27
N SER A 243 -11.08 -6.55 12.41
CA SER A 243 -11.44 -5.76 13.57
C SER A 243 -10.22 -5.64 14.48
N VAL A 244 -9.67 -4.43 14.60
CA VAL A 244 -8.50 -4.11 15.42
C VAL A 244 -8.95 -3.24 16.59
N GLU A 245 -8.78 -3.74 17.80
CA GLU A 245 -9.11 -3.03 19.03
C GLU A 245 -7.81 -2.68 19.76
N ILE A 246 -7.53 -1.38 19.86
CA ILE A 246 -6.39 -0.83 20.61
C ILE A 246 -6.73 -0.84 22.09
N VAL A 247 -5.73 -1.09 22.93
CA VAL A 247 -5.89 -1.04 24.39
C VAL A 247 -6.40 0.35 24.83
N PRO A 248 -7.42 0.42 25.70
CA PRO A 248 -7.99 1.68 26.15
C PRO A 248 -7.17 2.39 27.25
N ILE A 249 -5.84 2.41 27.13
CA ILE A 249 -4.92 3.11 28.03
C ILE A 249 -4.08 4.09 27.22
N CYS A 250 -4.05 5.35 27.65
CA CYS A 250 -3.22 6.38 27.04
C CYS A 250 -1.97 6.68 27.89
N LYS A 251 -1.04 7.43 27.30
CA LYS A 251 0.07 8.05 28.03
C LYS A 251 -0.46 8.95 29.15
N ASP A 252 0.22 8.93 30.29
CA ASP A 252 -0.05 9.73 31.50
C ASP A 252 -1.34 9.32 32.23
N ASN A 253 -1.88 8.13 31.94
CA ASN A 253 -3.05 7.60 32.64
C ASN A 253 -2.62 6.92 33.95
N LEU A 254 -3.37 7.18 35.03
CA LEU A 254 -3.27 6.40 36.24
C LEU A 254 -4.12 5.13 36.10
N VAL A 255 -3.55 3.99 36.46
CA VAL A 255 -4.17 2.68 36.34
C VAL A 255 -4.09 1.94 37.67
N CYS A 256 -5.12 1.12 37.94
CA CYS A 256 -5.09 0.16 39.04
C CYS A 256 -4.95 -1.25 38.48
N LEU A 257 -3.87 -1.92 38.83
CA LEU A 257 -3.60 -3.31 38.47
C LEU A 257 -4.28 -4.25 39.44
N SER A 258 -4.73 -5.41 38.95
CA SER A 258 -5.18 -6.48 39.83
C SER A 258 -4.03 -6.97 40.72
N PRO A 259 -4.28 -7.38 41.98
CA PRO A 259 -3.22 -7.84 42.89
C PRO A 259 -2.37 -8.97 42.32
N LYS A 260 -3.00 -9.90 41.57
CA LYS A 260 -2.31 -11.01 40.91
C LYS A 260 -1.36 -10.54 39.81
N LEU A 261 -1.79 -9.58 39.00
CA LEU A 261 -0.97 -9.01 37.92
C LEU A 261 0.19 -8.18 38.47
N ALA A 262 -0.07 -7.39 39.51
CA ALA A 262 0.95 -6.58 40.17
C ALA A 262 2.07 -7.45 40.79
N GLN A 263 1.68 -8.57 41.43
CA GLN A 263 2.62 -9.56 41.95
C GLN A 263 3.47 -10.19 40.83
N SER A 264 2.83 -10.62 39.73
CA SER A 264 3.54 -11.27 38.61
C SER A 264 4.53 -10.34 37.91
N LEU A 265 4.31 -9.02 37.98
CA LEU A 265 5.15 -8.01 37.35
C LEU A 265 6.29 -7.52 38.28
N GLY A 266 6.70 -8.32 39.26
CA GLY A 266 7.83 -8.00 40.15
C GLY A 266 7.39 -7.27 41.42
N ASN A 267 6.28 -7.70 42.01
CA ASN A 267 5.71 -7.15 43.24
C ASN A 267 5.52 -5.63 43.18
N LEU A 268 4.96 -5.16 42.06
CA LEU A 268 4.60 -3.76 41.88
C LEU A 268 3.45 -3.36 42.79
N ASN A 269 3.37 -2.07 43.07
CA ASN A 269 2.18 -1.48 43.64
C ASN A 269 1.00 -1.57 42.64
N GLN A 270 -0.22 -1.61 43.16
CA GLN A 270 -1.42 -1.70 42.32
C GLN A 270 -1.65 -0.40 41.54
N ILE A 271 -1.30 0.74 42.12
CA ILE A 271 -1.46 2.06 41.48
C ILE A 271 -0.19 2.39 40.72
N CYS A 272 -0.30 2.47 39.40
CA CYS A 272 0.80 2.77 38.49
C CYS A 272 0.41 3.87 37.50
N VAL A 273 1.40 4.58 36.97
CA VAL A 273 1.24 5.56 35.90
C VAL A 273 1.71 4.95 34.59
N CYS A 274 0.96 5.15 33.51
CA CYS A 274 1.37 4.77 32.16
C CYS A 274 2.37 5.80 31.61
N ALA A 275 3.66 5.46 31.63
CA ALA A 275 4.74 6.36 31.20
C ALA A 275 4.82 6.49 29.67
N ARG A 276 4.65 5.37 28.94
CA ARG A 276 4.66 5.35 27.47
C ARG A 276 3.83 4.18 26.94
N VAL A 277 3.27 4.39 25.74
CA VAL A 277 2.59 3.34 24.98
C VAL A 277 3.34 3.16 23.67
N THR A 278 3.97 1.99 23.48
CA THR A 278 4.63 1.59 22.23
C THR A 278 3.94 0.33 21.71
N SER A 279 4.63 -0.74 21.29
CA SER A 279 4.03 -2.08 21.09
C SER A 279 3.52 -2.71 22.40
N THR A 280 4.13 -2.34 23.52
CA THR A 280 3.77 -2.72 24.89
C THR A 280 3.41 -1.48 25.71
N ILE A 281 2.67 -1.67 26.79
CA ILE A 281 2.31 -0.62 27.74
C ILE A 281 3.39 -0.57 28.81
N HIS A 282 3.97 0.61 29.02
CA HIS A 282 5.03 0.80 30.01
C HIS A 282 4.45 1.51 31.22
N LEU A 283 4.48 0.82 32.35
CA LEU A 283 3.98 1.31 33.62
C LEU A 283 5.16 1.71 34.50
N ILE A 284 4.99 2.77 35.28
CA ILE A 284 5.92 3.20 36.31
C ILE A 284 5.19 3.35 37.63
N ASP A 285 5.77 2.81 38.69
CA ASP A 285 5.33 3.10 40.05
C ASP A 285 5.98 4.43 40.50
N PRO A 286 5.20 5.49 40.75
CA PRO A 286 5.72 6.80 41.14
C PRO A 286 6.43 6.78 42.50
N SER A 287 6.15 5.79 43.36
CA SER A 287 6.71 5.71 44.70
C SER A 287 8.03 4.92 44.77
N THR A 288 8.23 3.92 43.92
CA THR A 288 9.39 3.02 43.95
C THR A 288 10.29 3.11 42.71
N LEU A 289 9.86 3.82 41.66
CA LEU A 289 10.50 3.87 40.33
C LEU A 289 10.61 2.52 39.61
N GLN A 290 9.87 1.49 40.06
CA GLN A 290 9.81 0.23 39.34
C GLN A 290 9.07 0.42 38.00
N ILE A 291 9.59 -0.23 36.96
CA ILE A 291 8.97 -0.27 35.63
C ILE A 291 8.40 -1.66 35.39
N ALA A 292 7.21 -1.70 34.81
CA ALA A 292 6.61 -2.90 34.24
C ALA A 292 6.32 -2.70 32.75
N GLU A 293 6.45 -3.78 31.99
CA GLU A 293 5.96 -3.83 30.61
C GLU A 293 4.80 -4.83 30.53
N VAL A 294 3.67 -4.38 29.99
CA VAL A 294 2.48 -5.21 29.77
C VAL A 294 2.22 -5.29 28.27
N ASP A 295 2.27 -6.49 27.73
CA ASP A 295 1.93 -6.75 26.33
C ASP A 295 0.42 -6.79 26.10
N GLY A 296 0.00 -6.68 24.84
CA GLY A 296 -1.41 -6.72 24.47
C GLY A 296 -2.12 -8.00 24.93
N ASN A 297 -1.48 -9.17 24.86
CA ASN A 297 -2.13 -10.42 25.23
C ASN A 297 -2.35 -10.51 26.74
N THR A 298 -1.37 -10.13 27.56
CA THR A 298 -1.53 -10.09 29.02
C THR A 298 -2.60 -9.09 29.43
N TYR A 299 -2.63 -7.90 28.81
CA TYR A 299 -3.69 -6.92 29.05
C TYR A 299 -5.09 -7.49 28.78
N TRP A 300 -5.32 -8.17 27.66
CA TRP A 300 -6.65 -8.70 27.33
C TRP A 300 -7.07 -9.88 28.21
N ARG A 301 -6.14 -10.56 28.89
CA ARG A 301 -6.44 -11.58 29.91
C ARG A 301 -6.80 -10.97 31.26
N HIS A 302 -6.13 -9.87 31.63
CA HIS A 302 -6.33 -9.14 32.87
C HIS A 302 -6.58 -7.65 32.58
N PRO A 303 -7.75 -7.29 32.02
CA PRO A 303 -8.02 -5.93 31.61
C PRO A 303 -8.13 -5.01 32.83
N PHE A 304 -7.56 -3.81 32.70
CA PHE A 304 -7.66 -2.74 33.69
C PHE A 304 -7.96 -1.43 32.98
N ASN A 305 -8.72 -0.55 33.64
CA ASN A 305 -9.10 0.74 33.07
C ASN A 305 -8.29 1.88 33.71
N SER A 306 -8.28 3.05 33.06
CA SER A 306 -7.77 4.25 33.71
C SER A 306 -8.73 4.70 34.81
N LEU A 307 -8.16 5.09 35.96
CA LEU A 307 -8.89 5.57 37.13
C LEU A 307 -9.41 7.01 36.94
N PHE A 308 -8.75 7.82 36.11
CA PHE A 308 -9.00 9.24 35.99
C PHE A 308 -9.20 9.64 34.53
N HIS A 309 -10.07 10.61 34.30
CA HIS A 309 -10.14 11.29 33.02
C HIS A 309 -9.08 12.41 32.97
N PRO A 310 -8.38 12.64 31.85
CA PRO A 310 -7.39 13.72 31.75
C PRO A 310 -7.92 15.14 32.04
N LYS A 311 -9.25 15.36 31.92
CA LYS A 311 -9.88 16.65 32.30
C LYS A 311 -10.02 16.85 33.82
N GLN A 312 -9.80 15.82 34.62
CA GLN A 312 -9.83 15.89 36.09
C GLN A 312 -8.44 16.20 36.68
N LEU A 313 -7.43 16.45 35.84
CA LEU A 313 -6.13 16.91 36.29
C LEU A 313 -6.24 18.35 36.81
N GLU A 314 -5.74 18.57 38.01
CA GLU A 314 -5.69 19.88 38.68
C GLU A 314 -4.25 20.39 38.72
N GLU A 315 -4.09 21.70 38.79
CA GLU A 315 -2.78 22.35 38.88
C GLU A 315 -2.34 22.50 40.34
N PHE A 316 -1.12 22.06 40.62
CA PHE A 316 -0.46 22.17 41.91
C PHE A 316 0.82 22.98 41.77
N ILE A 317 1.14 23.76 42.80
CA ILE A 317 2.42 24.45 42.96
C ILE A 317 3.31 23.60 43.85
N VAL A 318 4.57 23.40 43.43
CA VAL A 318 5.59 22.72 44.22
C VAL A 318 6.13 23.68 45.28
N MET A 319 6.01 23.31 46.55
CA MET A 319 6.50 24.12 47.67
C MET A 319 7.92 23.72 48.06
N GLU A 320 8.17 22.41 48.20
CA GLU A 320 9.45 21.86 48.62
C GLU A 320 9.70 20.52 47.94
N ILE A 321 10.98 20.21 47.65
CA ILE A 321 11.40 18.98 46.99
C ILE A 321 12.64 18.38 47.64
N ASP A 322 12.54 17.11 48.03
CA ASP A 322 13.62 16.31 48.61
C ASP A 322 13.93 15.10 47.73
N LEU A 323 15.18 15.00 47.26
CA LEU A 323 15.63 13.92 46.37
C LEU A 323 16.01 12.66 47.17
N ILE A 324 15.34 11.54 46.87
CA ILE A 324 15.65 10.24 47.47
C ILE A 324 16.60 9.47 46.55
N ARG A 325 17.87 9.39 46.94
CA ARG A 325 18.90 8.72 46.12
C ARG A 325 18.96 7.20 46.35
N ASP A 326 18.92 6.73 47.59
CA ASP A 326 19.17 5.32 47.94
C ASP A 326 18.01 4.65 48.67
N ARG A 327 16.89 4.43 47.97
CA ARG A 327 15.81 3.58 48.48
C ARG A 327 16.09 2.11 48.16
N LYS A 328 16.32 1.30 49.19
CA LYS A 328 16.35 -0.16 49.07
C LYS A 328 14.93 -0.67 48.76
N LEU A 329 14.80 -1.44 47.69
CA LEU A 329 13.54 -2.10 47.36
C LEU A 329 13.35 -3.37 48.19
N GLY A 330 12.11 -3.75 48.43
CA GLY A 330 11.78 -5.02 49.09
C GLY A 330 12.23 -6.23 48.27
N ALA A 331 12.34 -7.39 48.90
CA ALA A 331 12.65 -8.64 48.21
C ALA A 331 11.59 -8.94 47.13
N GLY A 332 12.03 -9.30 45.92
CA GLY A 332 11.16 -9.59 44.77
C GLY A 332 10.79 -8.37 43.91
N ALA A 333 11.38 -7.22 44.19
CA ALA A 333 11.21 -5.99 43.42
C ALA A 333 11.71 -6.09 41.97
N GLY A 334 10.92 -5.56 41.04
CA GLY A 334 11.25 -5.48 39.62
C GLY A 334 12.33 -4.45 39.25
N ILE A 335 12.49 -4.25 37.94
CA ILE A 335 13.50 -3.38 37.33
C ILE A 335 13.21 -1.90 37.66
N ARG A 336 14.24 -1.14 38.03
CA ARG A 336 14.13 0.32 38.25
C ARG A 336 14.38 1.12 36.98
N SER A 337 13.70 2.27 36.88
CA SER A 337 14.03 3.26 35.86
C SER A 337 15.33 3.99 36.16
N ASN A 338 16.22 4.06 35.17
CA ASN A 338 17.43 4.91 35.24
C ASN A 338 17.18 6.34 34.73
N LYS A 339 16.04 6.60 34.08
CA LYS A 339 15.72 7.93 33.51
C LYS A 339 15.05 8.87 34.52
N HIS A 340 14.45 8.30 35.55
CA HIS A 340 13.63 9.01 36.52
C HIS A 340 14.35 9.05 37.86
N THR A 341 14.09 10.10 38.63
CA THR A 341 14.68 10.30 39.96
C THR A 341 13.55 10.44 40.95
N LEU A 342 13.65 9.71 42.06
CA LEU A 342 12.62 9.67 43.07
C LEU A 342 12.75 10.91 43.94
N ALA A 343 11.65 11.61 44.15
CA ALA A 343 11.60 12.75 45.05
C ALA A 343 10.36 12.68 45.95
N GLU A 344 10.52 13.15 47.19
CA GLU A 344 9.42 13.57 48.06
C GLU A 344 9.14 15.04 47.79
N VAL A 345 7.86 15.37 47.62
CA VAL A 345 7.44 16.70 47.21
C VAL A 345 6.26 17.12 48.07
N TRP A 346 6.34 18.33 48.60
CA TRP A 346 5.21 19.03 49.19
C TRP A 346 4.57 19.91 48.13
N VAL A 347 3.31 19.65 47.84
CA VAL A 347 2.54 20.37 46.82
C VAL A 347 1.29 21.01 47.41
N GLN A 348 0.91 22.14 46.86
CA GLN A 348 -0.32 22.85 47.24
C GLN A 348 -1.16 23.09 46.00
N LYS A 349 -2.49 22.95 46.12
CA LYS A 349 -3.39 23.24 45.00
C LYS A 349 -3.38 24.73 44.69
N THR A 350 -3.29 25.08 43.42
CA THR A 350 -3.30 26.48 42.97
C THR A 350 -4.63 27.16 43.32
N SER A 351 -5.75 26.43 43.25
CA SER A 351 -7.08 26.94 43.61
C SER A 351 -7.26 27.19 45.11
N GLU A 352 -6.47 26.55 45.97
CA GLU A 352 -6.59 26.60 47.43
C GLU A 352 -5.37 27.28 48.08
N MET A 353 -4.69 28.16 47.35
CA MET A 353 -3.46 28.82 47.77
C MET A 353 -3.62 29.67 49.05
N ASN A 354 -4.84 30.12 49.33
CA ASN A 354 -5.18 30.85 50.55
C ASN A 354 -5.34 29.95 51.79
N THR A 355 -5.34 28.63 51.61
CA THR A 355 -5.46 27.66 52.72
C THR A 355 -4.10 27.02 53.00
N ASN A 356 -3.79 26.73 54.26
CA ASN A 356 -2.54 26.03 54.63
C ASN A 356 -2.58 24.52 54.34
N GLN A 357 -3.42 24.06 53.41
CA GLN A 357 -3.51 22.64 53.07
C GLN A 357 -2.40 22.26 52.10
N GLN A 358 -1.42 21.51 52.60
CA GLN A 358 -0.33 20.95 51.81
C GLN A 358 -0.48 19.44 51.69
N TYR A 359 -0.13 18.90 50.52
CA TYR A 359 -0.17 17.48 50.22
C TYR A 359 1.25 16.96 50.07
N HIS A 360 1.58 15.93 50.84
CA HIS A 360 2.85 15.21 50.70
C HIS A 360 2.69 14.07 49.69
N THR A 361 3.54 14.04 48.67
CA THR A 361 3.52 12.98 47.66
C THR A 361 4.93 12.55 47.25
N ARG A 362 5.04 11.32 46.76
CA ARG A 362 6.27 10.82 46.11
C ARG A 362 6.08 10.84 44.60
N THR A 363 7.09 11.31 43.89
CA THR A 363 7.06 11.44 42.43
C THR A 363 8.29 10.84 41.76
N HIS A 364 8.09 10.40 40.52
CA HIS A 364 9.15 9.93 39.62
C HIS A 364 9.79 11.07 38.82
N LEU A 365 9.26 12.30 38.92
CA LEU A 365 9.70 13.47 38.17
C LEU A 365 10.73 14.32 38.92
N GLY A 366 11.43 13.77 39.92
CA GLY A 366 12.30 14.54 40.81
C GLY A 366 13.42 15.33 40.12
N HIS A 367 13.88 14.89 38.95
CA HIS A 367 14.92 15.57 38.17
C HIS A 367 14.41 16.75 37.33
N LEU A 368 13.09 16.91 37.19
CA LEU A 368 12.47 17.97 36.38
C LEU A 368 11.84 19.08 37.22
N LEU A 369 11.55 18.81 38.49
CA LEU A 369 10.78 19.71 39.35
C LEU A 369 11.71 20.59 40.18
N ASN A 370 11.37 21.87 40.27
CA ASN A 370 11.94 22.82 41.22
C ASN A 370 10.83 23.45 42.09
N PRO A 371 11.16 24.00 43.27
CA PRO A 371 10.23 24.79 44.07
C PRO A 371 9.68 25.98 43.27
N GLY A 372 8.37 26.19 43.31
CA GLY A 372 7.64 27.21 42.57
C GLY A 372 7.09 26.75 41.21
N ASP A 373 7.45 25.56 40.74
CA ASP A 373 6.95 25.04 39.46
C ASP A 373 5.47 24.62 39.55
N LEU A 374 4.76 24.77 38.42
CA LEU A 374 3.39 24.30 38.24
C LEU A 374 3.38 22.87 37.69
N VAL A 375 2.68 21.97 38.37
CA VAL A 375 2.55 20.56 37.98
C VAL A 375 1.09 20.15 37.90
N LEU A 376 0.79 19.23 36.98
CA LEU A 376 -0.54 18.62 36.89
C LEU A 376 -0.58 17.35 37.73
N GLY A 377 -1.60 17.24 38.57
CA GLY A 377 -1.80 16.09 39.46
C GLY A 377 -3.26 15.68 39.54
N CYS A 378 -3.50 14.47 40.03
CA CYS A 378 -4.84 13.99 40.35
C CYS A 378 -4.98 13.87 41.87
N THR A 379 -6.07 14.41 42.42
CA THR A 379 -6.39 14.25 43.84
C THR A 379 -7.27 13.02 44.05
N PRO A 380 -6.87 12.03 44.87
CA PRO A 380 -7.67 10.83 45.11
C PRO A 380 -8.98 11.10 45.87
N SER A 381 -9.06 12.18 46.65
CA SER A 381 -10.25 12.52 47.47
C SER A 381 -11.49 12.93 46.67
N ILE A 382 -11.31 13.32 45.40
CA ILE A 382 -12.41 13.79 44.54
C ILE A 382 -13.04 12.63 43.73
N VAL A 383 -12.39 11.47 43.72
CA VAL A 383 -12.81 10.35 42.89
C VAL A 383 -13.65 9.36 43.69
N ASN A 384 -14.96 9.55 43.62
CA ASN A 384 -15.96 8.54 43.95
C ASN A 384 -15.97 7.43 42.88
N THR A 385 -14.88 6.66 42.77
CA THR A 385 -14.91 5.40 42.04
C THR A 385 -15.65 4.37 42.90
N LYS A 386 -16.88 4.02 42.50
CA LYS A 386 -17.47 2.74 42.94
C LYS A 386 -16.57 1.62 42.39
N TRP A 387 -15.93 0.89 43.29
CA TRP A 387 -15.14 -0.29 42.99
C TRP A 387 -16.02 -1.48 42.60
#